data_AF-A0A9D9YQ78-F1
#
_entry.id   AF-A0A9D9YQ78-F1
#
_cell.length_a   1.000
_cell.length_b   1.000
_cell.length_c   1.000
_cell.angle_alpha   90.00
_cell.angle_beta   90.00
_cell.angle_gamma   90.00
#
_symmetry.space_group_name_H-M   'P 1'
#
loop_
_entity.id
_entity.type
_entity.pdbx_description
1 polymer ?
#
loop_
_entity_poly.entity_id
_entity_poly.type
_entity_poly.pdbx_seq_one_letter_code
_entity_poly.pdbx_strand_id
1 'polypeptide(L)' 'MSRETTQRVRINEYISAPEVRVIGSDGANLGVLSRADALQAARDAG' A
#
# COMPACT_ATOMS: atom_id res chain seq x y z
N MET A 1 4.83 -32.84 -4.31
CA MET A 1 5.60 -31.62 -3.99
C MET A 1 4.68 -30.43 -4.14
N SER A 2 3.97 -30.05 -3.08
CA SER A 2 3.16 -28.84 -3.03
C SER A 2 4.08 -27.63 -3.04
N ARG A 3 4.05 -26.81 -4.10
CA ARG A 3 4.78 -25.53 -4.12
C ARG A 3 4.10 -24.58 -3.16
N GLU A 4 4.80 -24.24 -2.10
CA GLU A 4 4.46 -23.12 -1.22
C GLU A 4 4.71 -21.83 -2.00
N THR A 5 3.65 -21.23 -2.53
CA THR A 5 3.71 -19.93 -3.19
C THR A 5 3.84 -18.86 -2.12
N THR A 6 5.08 -18.45 -1.81
CA THR A 6 5.32 -17.26 -0.98
C THR A 6 4.68 -16.07 -1.67
N GLN A 7 3.52 -15.63 -1.18
CA GLN A 7 2.87 -14.43 -1.69
C GLN A 7 3.71 -13.22 -1.31
N ARG A 8 4.40 -12.65 -2.29
CA ARG A 8 5.21 -11.45 -2.08
C ARG A 8 4.28 -10.25 -1.95
N VAL A 9 4.32 -9.59 -0.79
CA VAL A 9 3.61 -8.33 -0.57
C VAL A 9 4.22 -7.25 -1.48
N ARG A 10 3.36 -6.56 -2.23
CA ARG A 10 3.75 -5.40 -3.04
C ARG A 10 3.81 -4.18 -2.14
N ILE A 11 4.96 -3.51 -2.13
CA ILE A 11 5.21 -2.29 -1.35
C ILE A 11 5.58 -1.14 -2.29
N ASN A 12 5.25 0.08 -1.91
CA ASN A 12 5.64 1.30 -2.63
C ASN A 12 5.36 1.23 -4.15
N GLU A 13 6.38 1.39 -4.99
CA GLU A 13 6.27 1.41 -6.45
C GLU A 13 5.80 0.07 -7.03
N TYR A 14 5.91 -1.02 -6.28
CA TYR A 14 5.41 -2.33 -6.68
C TYR A 14 3.89 -2.45 -6.58
N ILE A 15 3.20 -1.50 -5.94
CA ILE A 15 1.74 -1.47 -5.86
C ILE A 15 1.16 -1.22 -7.27
N SER A 16 0.33 -2.14 -7.74
CA SER A 16 -0.27 -2.10 -9.08
C SER A 16 -1.71 -1.60 -9.10
N ALA A 17 -2.37 -1.51 -7.94
CA ALA A 17 -3.75 -1.05 -7.85
C ALA A 17 -3.82 0.46 -8.16
N PRO A 18 -4.80 0.92 -8.97
CA PRO A 18 -4.97 2.33 -9.29
C PRO A 18 -5.45 3.15 -8.08
N GLU A 19 -6.25 2.54 -7.22
CA GLU A 19 -6.78 3.11 -5.98
C GLU A 19 -6.53 2.15 -4.82
N VAL A 20 -6.22 2.72 -3.65
CA VAL A 20 -5.91 1.95 -2.45
C VAL A 20 -6.57 2.60 -1.24
N ARG A 21 -7.08 1.77 -0.32
CA ARG A 21 -7.48 2.25 1.01
C ARG A 21 -6.23 2.38 1.87
N VAL A 22 -6.00 3.58 2.41
CA VAL A 22 -4.79 3.88 3.19
C VAL A 22 -5.15 4.03 4.66
N ILE A 23 -4.39 3.33 5.50
CA ILE A 23 -4.46 3.42 6.96
C ILE A 23 -3.11 3.95 7.44
N GLY A 24 -3.13 5.02 8.24
CA GLY A 24 -1.95 5.63 8.86
C GLY A 24 -1.32 4.72 9.91
N SER A 25 -0.07 5.00 10.27
CA SER A 25 0.67 4.26 11.31
C SER A 25 0.05 4.40 12.71
N ASP A 26 -0.71 5.45 12.94
CA ASP A 26 -1.52 5.72 14.13
C ASP A 26 -2.90 5.02 14.11
N GLY A 27 -3.21 4.28 13.04
CA GLY A 27 -4.51 3.65 12.82
C GLY A 27 -5.56 4.58 12.20
N ALA A 28 -5.21 5.81 11.82
CA ALA A 28 -6.14 6.72 11.14
C ALA A 28 -6.53 6.20 9.76
N ASN A 29 -7.81 6.29 9.40
CA ASN A 29 -8.27 5.94 8.06
C ASN A 29 -8.22 7.18 7.16
N LEU A 30 -7.30 7.21 6.19
CA LEU A 30 -7.13 8.31 5.24
C LEU A 30 -8.08 8.19 4.04
N GLY A 31 -8.91 7.14 4.00
CA GLY A 31 -9.87 6.88 2.94
C GLY A 31 -9.29 6.09 1.77
N VAL A 32 -9.98 6.16 0.63
CA VAL A 32 -9.51 5.59 -0.64
C VAL A 32 -8.77 6.70 -1.38
N LEU A 33 -7.50 6.45 -1.67
CA LEU A 33 -6.61 7.38 -2.35
C LEU A 33 -6.15 6.79 -3.68
N SER A 34 -5.80 7.65 -4.63
CA SER A 34 -5.07 7.21 -5.81
C SER A 34 -3.72 6.62 -5.38
N ARG A 35 -3.15 5.74 -6.20
CA ARG A 35 -1.80 5.22 -5.95
C ARG A 35 -0.77 6.33 -5.75
N ALA A 36 -0.87 7.41 -6.52
CA ALA A 36 0.07 8.53 -6.43
C ALA A 36 -0.04 9.24 -5.08
N ASP A 37 -1.27 9.54 -4.65
CA ASP A 37 -1.53 10.22 -3.37
C ASP A 37 -1.16 9.34 -2.17
N ALA A 38 -1.42 8.03 -2.26
CA ALA A 38 -1.03 7.06 -1.23
C ALA A 38 0.49 7.00 -1.05
N LEU A 39 1.24 6.98 -2.16
CA LEU A 39 2.71 7.03 -2.12
C LEU A 39 3.23 8.36 -1.58
N GLN A 40 2.53 9.47 -1.87
CA GLN A 40 2.89 10.77 -1.31
C GLN A 40 2.66 10.82 0.20
N ALA A 41 1.48 10.39 0.67
CA ALA A 41 1.18 10.30 2.09
C ALA A 41 2.17 9.41 2.86
N ALA A 42 2.62 8.31 2.24
CA ALA A 42 3.66 7.47 2.82
C ALA A 42 5.01 8.20 2.96
N ARG A 43 5.43 8.97 1.94
CA ARG A 43 6.67 9.79 2.00
C ARG A 43 6.59 10.89 3.04
N ASP A 44 5.44 11.53 3.18
CA ASP A 44 5.23 12.61 4.14
C ASP A 44 5.23 12.09 5.59
N ALA A 45 4.91 10.80 5.79
CA ALA A 45 4.91 10.14 7.08
C ALA A 45 6.28 9.65 7.57
N GLY A 46 7.27 9.48 6.68
CA GLY A 46 8.65 9.08 6.98
C GLY A 46 8.93 7.59 6.82
#